data_AF-A0A2E0ZMT2-F1
#
_entry.id   AF-A0A2E0ZMT2-F1
#
_cell.length_a   1.000
_cell.length_b   1.000
_cell.length_c   1.000
_cell.angle_alpha   90.00
_cell.angle_beta   90.00
_cell.angle_gamma   90.00
#
_symmetry.space_group_name_H-M   'P 1'
#
loop_
_entity.id
_entity.type
_entity.pdbx_description
1 polymer ?
#
loop_
_entity_poly.entity_id
_entity_poly.type
_entity_poly.pdbx_seq_one_letter_code
_entity_poly.pdbx_strand_id
1 'polypeptide(L)'
;MDSFQRFLKNLPKMQLEEQVQEFRHEALRSVHMAIGCATLLQNEIEGSSQLSDEVQEWSHKLLHYLDEMRQLLNVLAQPPDNGTSE
;
A
#
# COMPACT_ATOMS: atom_id res chain seq x y z
N MET A 1 -5.25 -6.44 -21.48
CA MET A 1 -3.88 -6.16 -21.00
C MET A 1 -4.02 -5.56 -19.62
N ASP A 2 -3.44 -6.21 -18.61
CA ASP A 2 -3.50 -5.77 -17.21
C ASP A 2 -3.04 -4.30 -17.08
N SER A 3 -3.72 -3.51 -16.25
CA SER A 3 -3.35 -2.09 -16.03
C SER A 3 -1.88 -1.96 -15.64
N PHE A 4 -1.41 -2.88 -14.80
CA PHE A 4 -0.02 -2.97 -14.37
C PHE A 4 0.97 -3.29 -15.52
N GLN A 5 0.61 -4.18 -16.44
CA GLN A 5 1.46 -4.48 -17.61
C GLN A 5 1.56 -3.29 -18.56
N ARG A 6 0.50 -2.48 -18.66
CA ARG A 6 0.51 -1.23 -19.44
C ARG A 6 1.40 -0.18 -18.77
N PHE A 7 1.32 -0.04 -17.45
CA PHE A 7 2.20 0.79 -16.63
C PHE A 7 3.67 0.45 -16.88
N LEU A 8 4.07 -0.81 -16.73
CA LEU A 8 5.47 -1.24 -16.93
C LEU A 8 5.99 -0.93 -18.35
N LYS A 9 5.13 -1.01 -19.37
CA LYS A 9 5.51 -0.70 -20.76
C LYS A 9 5.68 0.79 -21.02
N ASN A 10 4.93 1.62 -20.31
CA ASN A 10 4.94 3.07 -20.50
C ASN A 10 5.93 3.79 -19.58
N LEU A 11 6.33 3.14 -18.46
CA LEU A 11 7.26 3.69 -17.47
C LEU A 11 8.48 4.39 -18.07
N PRO A 12 9.23 3.77 -19.01
CA PRO A 12 10.47 4.38 -19.52
C PRO A 12 10.25 5.64 -20.37
N LYS A 13 9.00 5.94 -20.75
CA LYS A 13 8.62 7.06 -21.62
C LYS A 13 8.03 8.25 -20.86
N MET A 14 7.76 8.08 -19.56
CA MET A 14 7.15 9.09 -18.68
C MET A 14 8.21 9.97 -18.04
N GLN A 15 7.85 11.21 -17.69
CA GLN A 15 8.68 12.07 -16.83
C GLN A 15 8.80 11.45 -15.44
N LEU A 16 9.88 11.75 -14.69
CA LEU A 16 10.11 11.15 -13.37
C LEU A 16 8.94 11.38 -12.41
N GLU A 17 8.37 12.59 -12.39
CA GLU A 17 7.21 12.92 -11.56
C GLU A 17 6.00 12.07 -11.92
N GLU A 18 5.71 11.89 -13.21
CA GLU A 18 4.64 11.02 -13.69
C GLU A 18 4.89 9.55 -13.31
N GLN A 19 6.13 9.07 -13.44
CA GLN A 19 6.50 7.71 -13.02
C GLN A 19 6.24 7.47 -11.54
N VAL A 20 6.62 8.44 -10.69
CA VAL A 20 6.41 8.38 -9.23
C VAL A 20 4.92 8.39 -8.89
N GLN A 21 4.12 9.25 -9.54
CA GLN A 21 2.68 9.31 -9.30
C GLN A 21 1.95 8.04 -9.76
N GLU A 22 2.29 7.50 -10.93
CA GLU A 22 1.71 6.27 -11.46
C GLU A 22 2.11 5.06 -10.61
N PHE A 23 3.39 4.94 -10.24
CA PHE A 23 3.85 3.89 -9.31
C PHE A 23 3.11 3.96 -7.99
N ARG A 24 3.00 5.15 -7.40
CA ARG A 24 2.27 5.38 -6.16
C ARG A 24 0.81 4.95 -6.30
N HIS A 25 0.14 5.34 -7.39
CA HIS A 25 -1.26 5.00 -7.62
C HIS A 25 -1.47 3.47 -7.64
N GLU A 26 -0.68 2.75 -8.44
CA GLU A 26 -0.77 1.29 -8.54
C GLU A 26 -0.37 0.58 -7.22
N ALA A 27 0.64 1.09 -6.52
CA ALA A 27 1.05 0.57 -5.23
C ALA A 27 -0.04 0.77 -4.16
N LEU A 28 -0.62 1.97 -4.07
CA LEU A 28 -1.73 2.25 -3.14
C LEU A 28 -2.96 1.39 -3.43
N ARG A 29 -3.29 1.18 -4.72
CA ARG A 29 -4.38 0.28 -5.10
C ARG A 29 -4.14 -1.14 -4.57
N SER A 30 -2.92 -1.65 -4.76
CA SER A 30 -2.52 -2.96 -4.26
C SER A 30 -2.55 -3.05 -2.74
N VAL A 31 -2.03 -2.04 -2.05
CA VAL A 31 -2.02 -1.98 -0.57
C VAL A 31 -3.43 -1.92 0.00
N HIS A 32 -4.33 -1.10 -0.56
CA HIS A 32 -5.72 -1.06 -0.12
C HIS A 32 -6.43 -2.40 -0.26
N MET A 33 -6.21 -3.10 -1.38
CA MET A 33 -6.75 -4.44 -1.57
C MET A 33 -6.19 -5.42 -0.52
N ALA A 34 -4.88 -5.40 -0.28
CA ALA A 34 -4.24 -6.23 0.73
C ALA A 34 -4.76 -5.94 2.15
N ILE A 35 -4.95 -4.67 2.52
CA ILE A 35 -5.57 -4.26 3.80
C ILE A 35 -6.97 -4.86 3.93
N GLY A 36 -7.80 -4.76 2.89
CA GLY A 36 -9.13 -5.34 2.89
C GLY A 36 -9.10 -6.85 3.13
N CYS A 37 -8.26 -7.58 2.41
CA CYS A 37 -8.11 -9.03 2.59
C CYS A 37 -7.57 -9.39 3.99
N ALA A 38 -6.54 -8.69 4.46
CA ALA A 38 -5.96 -8.92 5.78
C ALA A 38 -6.96 -8.62 6.91
N THR A 39 -7.82 -7.61 6.74
CA THR A 39 -8.88 -7.28 7.71
C THR A 39 -9.94 -8.39 7.77
N LEU A 40 -10.33 -8.96 6.62
CA LEU A 40 -11.24 -10.10 6.61
C LEU A 40 -10.62 -11.32 7.33
N LEU A 41 -9.35 -11.59 7.06
CA LEU A 41 -8.60 -12.67 7.73
C LEU A 41 -8.50 -12.44 9.25
N GLN A 42 -8.18 -11.21 9.68
CA GLN A 42 -8.13 -10.83 11.10
C GLN A 42 -9.47 -11.13 11.81
N ASN A 43 -10.59 -10.76 11.18
CA ASN A 43 -11.93 -11.00 11.75
C ASN A 43 -12.24 -12.50 11.88
N GLU A 44 -11.82 -13.32 10.91
CA GLU A 44 -11.96 -14.78 10.99
C GLU A 44 -11.08 -15.38 12.08
N ILE A 45 -9.88 -14.85 12.27
CA ILE A 45 -8.93 -15.28 13.30
C ILE A 45 -9.47 -14.96 14.70
N GLU A 46 -9.93 -13.72 14.93
CA GLU A 46 -10.48 -13.28 16.22
C GLU A 46 -11.76 -14.03 16.61
N GLY A 47 -12.54 -14.48 15.62
CA GLY A 47 -13.72 -15.33 15.84
C GLY A 47 -13.39 -16.80 16.14
N SER A 48 -12.13 -17.22 16.04
CA SER A 48 -11.71 -18.62 16.15
C SER A 48 -10.93 -18.89 17.44
N SER A 49 -11.52 -19.67 18.34
CA SER A 49 -10.84 -20.15 19.56
C SER A 49 -9.82 -21.27 19.31
N GLN A 50 -9.62 -21.69 18.05
CA GLN A 50 -8.78 -22.84 17.69
C GLN A 50 -7.40 -22.43 17.14
N LEU A 51 -7.19 -21.14 16.87
CA LEU A 51 -5.92 -20.64 16.34
C LEU A 51 -4.99 -20.23 17.47
N SER A 52 -3.69 -20.40 17.24
CA SER A 52 -2.67 -20.04 18.23
C SER A 52 -2.50 -18.53 18.36
N ASP A 53 -2.03 -18.09 19.52
CA ASP A 53 -1.68 -16.69 19.79
C ASP A 53 -0.67 -16.15 18.77
N GLU A 54 0.23 -17.01 18.28
CA GLU A 54 1.19 -16.65 17.23
C GLU A 54 0.50 -16.24 15.92
N VAL A 55 -0.57 -16.93 15.51
CA VAL A 55 -1.34 -16.57 14.31
C VAL A 55 -2.01 -15.21 14.48
N GLN A 56 -2.54 -14.93 15.67
CA GLN A 56 -3.13 -13.64 16.01
C GLN A 56 -2.07 -12.51 16.02
N GLU A 57 -0.88 -12.77 16.54
CA GLU A 57 0.21 -11.79 16.52
C GLU A 57 0.65 -11.46 15.09
N TRP A 58 0.80 -12.49 14.24
CA TRP A 58 1.20 -12.29 12.85
C TRP A 58 0.13 -11.56 12.02
N SER A 59 -1.17 -11.78 12.28
CA SER A 59 -2.23 -11.03 11.58
C SER A 59 -2.20 -9.54 11.94
N HIS A 60 -2.01 -9.22 13.22
CA HIS A 60 -1.84 -7.84 13.66
C HIS A 60 -0.61 -7.18 13.03
N LYS A 61 0.53 -7.87 12.99
CA LYS A 61 1.75 -7.36 12.34
C LYS A 61 1.54 -7.11 10.85
N LEU A 62 0.83 -8.01 10.15
CA LEU A 62 0.51 -7.84 8.74
C LEU A 62 -0.29 -6.56 8.50
N LEU A 63 -1.37 -6.32 9.26
CA LEU A 63 -2.16 -5.10 9.15
C LEU A 63 -1.33 -3.84 9.45
N HIS A 64 -0.49 -3.90 10.48
CA HIS A 64 0.40 -2.80 10.85
C HIS A 64 1.35 -2.44 9.69
N TYR A 65 2.06 -3.40 9.12
CA TYR A 65 3.00 -3.13 8.01
C TYR A 65 2.31 -2.65 6.74
N LEU A 66 1.09 -3.15 6.45
CA LEU A 66 0.30 -2.64 5.34
C LEU A 66 -0.12 -1.18 5.56
N ASP A 67 -0.44 -0.79 6.79
CA ASP A 67 -0.73 0.59 7.12
C ASP A 67 0.51 1.50 7.00
N GLU A 68 1.66 1.08 7.52
CA GLU A 68 2.92 1.83 7.36
C GLU A 68 3.27 2.02 5.88
N MET A 69 3.11 0.98 5.06
CA MET A 69 3.32 1.07 3.61
C MET A 69 2.36 2.07 2.95
N ARG A 70 1.09 2.09 3.36
CA ARG A 70 0.10 3.07 2.90
C ARG A 70 0.53 4.50 3.25
N GLN A 71 1.00 4.72 4.48
CA GLN A 71 1.47 6.03 4.92
C GLN A 71 2.68 6.51 4.11
N LEU A 72 3.68 5.64 3.93
CA LEU A 72 4.87 5.94 3.10
C LEU A 72 4.50 6.32 1.67
N LEU A 73 3.61 5.55 1.04
CA LEU A 73 3.14 5.83 -0.31
C LEU A 73 2.35 7.14 -0.40
N ASN A 74 1.66 7.56 0.66
CA ASN A 74 0.97 8.85 0.68
C ASN A 74 1.92 10.05 0.75
N VAL A 75 3.06 9.91 1.41
CA VAL A 75 4.08 10.98 1.51
C VAL A 75 4.86 11.14 0.20
N LEU A 76 5.09 10.05 -0.55
CA LEU A 76 5.84 10.03 -1.82
C LEU A 76 5.34 10.99 -2.92
N ALA A 77 4.11 11.50 -2.82
CA ALA A 77 3.51 12.42 -3.79
C ALA A 77 3.35 13.86 -3.29
N GLN A 78 3.81 14.18 -2.09
CA GLN A 78 3.83 15.57 -1.66
C GLN A 78 4.89 16.31 -2.49
N PRO A 79 4.53 17.40 -3.19
CA PRO A 79 5.55 18.25 -3.77
C PRO A 79 6.52 18.65 -2.65
N PRO A 80 7.82 18.81 -2.93
CA PRO A 80 8.73 19.36 -1.93
C PRO A 80 8.09 20.64 -1.40
N ASP A 81 8.02 20.74 -0.07
CA ASP A 81 7.50 21.92 0.61
C ASP A 81 8.41 23.07 0.19
N ASN A 82 8.00 23.81 -0.85
CA ASN A 82 8.67 25.00 -1.29
C ASN A 82 8.34 26.03 -0.22
N GLY A 83 9.10 25.96 0.87
CA GLY A 83 8.98 26.82 2.03
C GLY A 83 8.76 28.24 1.53
N THR A 84 7.55 28.72 1.75
CA THR A 84 7.17 30.10 1.46
C THR A 84 7.98 30.92 2.45
N SER A 85 9.19 31.29 2.03
CA SER A 85 9.95 32.34 2.69
C SER A 85 9.29 33.64 2.22
N GLU A 86 8.34 34.11 3.03
CA GLU A 86 7.96 35.53 3.05
C GLU A 86 9.15 36.39 3.46
#